data_AF-A0A085ZEQ0-F1
#
_entry.id   AF-A0A085ZEQ0-F1
#
_cell.length_a   1.000
_cell.length_b   1.000
_cell.length_c   1.000
_cell.angle_alpha   90.00
_cell.angle_beta   90.00
_cell.angle_gamma   90.00
#
_symmetry.space_group_name_H-M   'P 1'
#
loop_
_entity.id
_entity.type
_entity.pdbx_description
1 polymer ?
#
loop_
_entity_poly.entity_id
_entity_poly.type
_entity_poly.pdbx_seq_one_letter_code
_entity_poly.pdbx_strand_id
1 'polypeptide(L)'
;MNITNSKSNTTRVDMIKKRHAINLNILVILSLFSLLFFVFSCNQITENKYEGNWILKDHNYTAKITLKDGNYSKEYSSDDLKVPSSGKFYLNKNENRVGVTLSFIPDKIITENDTIFQECENLDVIEINDSSLIIQKSNQFSRDAKDKLIKVNEILIYKKQ
;
A
#
# COMPACT_ATOMS: atom_id res chain seq x y z
N MET A 1 40.70 -96.10 5.35
CA MET A 1 40.53 -94.95 6.26
C MET A 1 41.10 -93.72 5.56
N ASN A 2 40.20 -92.88 5.04
CA ASN A 2 40.47 -91.48 4.66
C ASN A 2 40.89 -90.72 5.94
N ILE A 3 41.61 -89.59 5.92
CA ILE A 3 41.16 -88.26 5.47
C ILE A 3 42.37 -87.44 4.99
N THR A 4 42.25 -86.86 3.80
CA THR A 4 43.13 -85.87 3.18
C THR A 4 42.78 -84.44 3.60
N ASN A 5 43.81 -83.61 3.80
CA ASN A 5 43.76 -82.17 4.04
C ASN A 5 42.94 -81.41 2.98
N SER A 6 42.08 -80.47 3.40
CA SER A 6 41.55 -79.42 2.52
C SER A 6 41.89 -78.02 3.07
N LYS A 7 42.66 -77.25 2.28
CA LYS A 7 42.86 -75.81 2.44
C LYS A 7 41.54 -75.08 2.16
N SER A 8 41.12 -74.16 3.02
CA SER A 8 40.01 -73.24 2.73
C SER A 8 40.54 -71.97 2.02
N ASN A 9 39.88 -71.61 0.93
CA ASN A 9 40.14 -70.40 0.16
C ASN A 9 39.13 -69.30 0.52
N THR A 10 39.66 -68.09 0.62
CA THR A 10 39.03 -66.79 0.86
C THR A 10 37.99 -66.40 -0.20
N THR A 11 36.92 -65.71 0.19
CA THR A 11 36.24 -64.73 -0.68
C THR A 11 35.88 -63.48 0.12
N ARG A 12 36.57 -62.38 -0.19
CA ARG A 12 36.26 -61.01 0.26
C ARG A 12 35.09 -60.52 -0.61
N VAL A 13 34.01 -60.05 0.02
CA VAL A 13 32.90 -59.38 -0.67
C VAL A 13 33.21 -57.89 -0.68
N ASP A 14 33.66 -57.36 -1.83
CA ASP A 14 33.81 -55.92 -2.03
C ASP A 14 32.45 -55.31 -2.41
N MET A 15 31.89 -54.50 -1.52
CA MET A 15 30.71 -53.68 -1.82
C MET A 15 31.12 -52.44 -2.64
N ILE A 16 30.82 -52.45 -3.94
CA ILE A 16 30.96 -51.28 -4.81
C ILE A 16 29.78 -50.32 -4.56
N LYS A 17 30.05 -49.23 -3.84
CA LYS A 17 29.12 -48.11 -3.64
C LYS A 17 29.01 -47.31 -4.94
N LYS A 18 27.97 -47.55 -5.74
CA LYS A 18 27.65 -46.73 -6.93
C LYS A 18 27.33 -45.30 -6.49
N ARG A 19 28.22 -44.34 -6.79
CA ARG A 19 27.94 -42.90 -6.69
C ARG A 19 27.29 -42.45 -7.99
N HIS A 20 26.04 -41.96 -7.92
CA HIS A 20 25.42 -41.30 -9.06
C HIS A 20 26.16 -40.00 -9.35
N ALA A 21 26.75 -39.92 -10.55
CA ALA A 21 27.30 -38.69 -11.07
C ALA A 21 26.15 -37.73 -11.38
N ILE A 22 25.92 -36.77 -10.50
CA ILE A 22 25.02 -35.65 -10.78
C ILE A 22 25.69 -34.84 -11.90
N ASN A 23 25.04 -34.80 -13.05
CA ASN A 23 25.57 -34.13 -14.24
C ASN A 23 25.63 -32.61 -13.96
N LEU A 24 26.81 -32.01 -14.11
CA LEU A 24 27.07 -30.59 -13.86
C LEU A 24 26.08 -29.67 -14.62
N ASN A 25 25.61 -30.11 -15.80
CA ASN A 25 24.60 -29.40 -16.59
C ASN A 25 23.24 -29.29 -15.88
N ILE A 26 22.84 -30.30 -15.10
CA ILE A 26 21.58 -30.28 -14.35
C ILE A 26 21.65 -29.25 -13.21
N LEU A 27 22.82 -29.10 -12.57
CA LEU A 27 23.03 -28.13 -11.51
C LEU A 27 22.96 -26.69 -12.04
N VAL A 28 23.50 -26.45 -13.24
CA VAL A 28 23.47 -25.14 -13.91
C VAL A 28 22.03 -24.77 -14.34
N ILE A 29 21.26 -25.74 -14.83
CA ILE A 29 19.85 -25.52 -15.21
C ILE A 29 18.98 -25.18 -14.00
N LEU A 30 19.16 -25.88 -12.87
CA LEU A 30 18.45 -25.59 -11.62
C LEU A 30 18.81 -24.20 -11.06
N SER A 31 20.07 -23.78 -11.20
CA SER A 31 20.57 -22.45 -10.82
C SER A 31 19.96 -21.33 -11.69
N LEU A 32 19.84 -21.56 -13.00
CA LEU A 32 19.22 -20.59 -13.91
C LEU A 32 17.69 -20.47 -13.69
N PHE A 33 17.03 -21.58 -13.33
CA PHE A 33 15.61 -21.57 -12.97
C PHE A 33 15.34 -20.80 -11.68
N SER A 34 16.20 -20.93 -10.66
CA SER A 34 16.01 -20.18 -9.41
C SER A 34 16.17 -18.67 -9.61
N LEU A 35 17.13 -18.24 -10.44
CA LEU A 35 17.30 -16.83 -10.84
C LEU A 35 16.06 -16.25 -11.53
N LEU A 36 15.36 -17.04 -12.36
CA LEU A 36 14.12 -16.63 -13.02
C LEU A 36 12.95 -16.44 -12.03
N PHE A 37 12.88 -17.22 -10.95
CA PHE A 37 11.86 -17.04 -9.90
C PHE A 37 12.09 -15.79 -9.05
N PHE A 38 13.34 -15.33 -8.88
CA PHE A 38 13.62 -14.11 -8.10
C PHE A 38 13.21 -12.81 -8.80
N VAL A 39 13.12 -12.79 -10.13
CA VAL A 39 12.76 -11.56 -10.87
C VAL A 39 11.26 -11.26 -10.82
N PHE A 40 10.40 -12.25 -10.55
CA PHE A 40 8.95 -12.06 -10.48
C PHE A 40 8.43 -11.57 -9.12
N SER A 41 9.26 -11.52 -8.08
CA SER A 41 8.81 -11.23 -6.71
C SER A 41 8.70 -9.74 -6.36
N CYS A 42 8.95 -8.81 -7.28
CA CYS A 42 8.86 -7.36 -7.01
C CYS A 42 7.87 -6.57 -7.88
N ASN A 43 7.13 -7.23 -8.79
CA ASN A 43 6.02 -6.60 -9.48
C ASN A 43 4.71 -6.95 -8.80
N GLN A 44 4.58 -6.61 -7.51
CA GLN A 44 3.25 -6.46 -6.95
C GLN A 44 2.65 -5.23 -7.63
N ILE A 45 1.73 -5.46 -8.57
CA ILE A 45 0.75 -4.45 -8.95
C ILE A 45 0.07 -4.07 -7.64
N THR A 46 0.49 -2.95 -7.06
CA THR A 46 -0.14 -2.39 -5.88
C THR A 46 -1.53 -1.98 -6.32
N GLU A 47 -2.55 -2.77 -5.94
CA GLU A 47 -3.93 -2.32 -6.03
C GLU A 47 -4.00 -0.91 -5.45
N ASN A 48 -4.58 0.02 -6.21
CA ASN A 48 -4.75 1.39 -5.76
C ASN A 48 -5.83 1.41 -4.67
N LYS A 49 -5.46 1.06 -3.43
CA LYS A 49 -6.37 0.94 -2.28
C LYS A 49 -7.16 2.23 -2.02
N TYR A 50 -6.67 3.35 -2.53
CA TYR A 50 -7.30 4.67 -2.45
C TYR A 50 -8.52 4.80 -3.34
N GLU A 51 -8.61 4.06 -4.44
CA GLU A 51 -9.78 4.12 -5.30
C GLU A 51 -11.03 3.60 -4.62
N GLY A 52 -12.11 4.32 -4.88
CA GLY A 52 -13.42 4.01 -4.33
C GLY A 52 -14.20 5.25 -3.94
N ASN A 53 -15.37 4.98 -3.38
CA ASN A 53 -16.27 5.97 -2.82
C ASN A 53 -16.15 5.92 -1.30
N TRP A 54 -15.89 7.07 -0.70
CA TRP A 54 -15.58 7.23 0.71
C TRP A 54 -16.57 8.23 1.29
N ILE A 55 -17.28 7.84 2.35
CA ILE A 55 -18.23 8.70 3.04
C ILE A 55 -17.83 8.91 4.49
N LEU A 56 -17.75 10.17 4.88
CA LEU A 56 -17.63 10.63 6.25
C LEU A 56 -18.99 11.20 6.66
N LYS A 57 -19.50 10.74 7.81
CA LYS A 57 -20.68 11.29 8.46
C LYS A 57 -20.28 11.78 9.83
N ASP A 58 -20.33 13.09 10.01
CA ASP A 58 -20.24 13.73 11.32
C ASP A 58 -21.65 14.18 11.77
N HIS A 59 -21.77 14.69 12.99
CA HIS A 59 -23.02 15.21 13.52
C HIS A 59 -23.53 16.41 12.72
N ASN A 60 -22.61 17.25 12.22
CA ASN A 60 -22.96 18.54 11.61
C ASN A 60 -22.74 18.59 10.09
N TYR A 61 -22.08 17.58 9.53
CA TYR A 61 -21.79 17.56 8.10
C TYR A 61 -21.59 16.15 7.57
N THR A 62 -21.73 16.01 6.26
CA THR A 62 -21.36 14.82 5.49
C THR A 62 -20.35 15.23 4.44
N ALA A 63 -19.31 14.41 4.27
CA ALA A 63 -18.39 14.55 3.16
C ALA A 63 -18.33 13.24 2.36
N LYS A 64 -18.45 13.32 1.05
CA LYS A 64 -18.24 12.20 0.12
C LYS A 64 -17.03 12.48 -0.72
N ILE A 65 -16.18 11.47 -0.93
CA ILE A 65 -15.01 11.54 -1.80
C ILE A 65 -15.04 10.33 -2.72
N THR A 66 -14.97 10.56 -4.02
CA THR A 66 -14.73 9.52 -5.03
C THR A 66 -13.33 9.70 -5.58
N LEU A 67 -12.49 8.67 -5.45
CA LEU A 67 -11.15 8.62 -6.03
C LEU A 67 -11.14 7.57 -7.14
N LYS A 68 -10.80 7.99 -8.36
CA LYS A 68 -10.80 7.09 -9.52
C LYS A 68 -9.88 7.60 -10.63
N ASP A 69 -9.01 6.74 -11.15
CA ASP A 69 -8.16 7.02 -12.31
C ASP A 69 -7.34 8.31 -12.15
N GLY A 70 -6.85 8.57 -10.93
CA GLY A 70 -6.09 9.80 -10.57
C GLY A 70 -6.92 11.08 -10.43
N ASN A 71 -8.25 11.00 -10.53
CA ASN A 71 -9.17 12.11 -10.32
C ASN A 71 -9.90 11.97 -9.00
N TYR A 72 -10.27 13.11 -8.40
CA TYR A 72 -11.18 13.15 -7.27
C TYR A 72 -12.46 13.92 -7.62
N SER A 73 -13.56 13.50 -7.02
CA SER A 73 -14.76 14.30 -6.81
C SER A 73 -15.07 14.30 -5.33
N LYS A 74 -15.40 15.45 -4.76
CA LYS A 74 -15.72 15.60 -3.35
C LYS A 74 -16.94 16.50 -3.18
N GLU A 75 -17.88 16.03 -2.38
CA GLU A 75 -19.07 16.77 -1.98
C GLU A 75 -19.04 16.99 -0.48
N TYR A 76 -19.04 18.24 -0.04
CA TYR A 76 -19.28 18.61 1.34
C TYR A 76 -20.70 19.12 1.50
N SER A 77 -21.40 18.66 2.53
CA SER A 77 -22.76 19.09 2.86
C SER A 77 -22.86 19.36 4.36
N SER A 78 -23.32 20.56 4.74
CA SER A 78 -23.65 20.93 6.12
C SER A 78 -24.88 21.83 6.06
N ASP A 79 -25.97 21.41 6.70
CA ASP A 79 -27.29 22.04 6.59
C ASP A 79 -27.68 22.34 5.11
N ASP A 80 -27.92 23.61 4.78
CA ASP A 80 -28.27 24.07 3.44
C ASP A 80 -27.05 24.29 2.52
N LEU A 81 -25.83 24.23 3.07
CA LEU A 81 -24.60 24.44 2.31
C LEU A 81 -24.16 23.14 1.63
N LYS A 82 -24.02 23.19 0.30
CA LYS A 82 -23.42 22.12 -0.51
C LYS A 82 -22.28 22.67 -1.34
N VAL A 83 -21.10 22.11 -1.15
CA VAL A 83 -19.87 22.54 -1.83
C VAL A 83 -19.29 21.34 -2.60
N PRO A 84 -19.54 21.25 -3.91
CA PRO A 84 -18.88 20.27 -4.76
C PRO A 84 -17.46 20.75 -5.11
N SER A 85 -16.58 19.79 -5.35
CA SER A 85 -15.19 20.01 -5.73
C SER A 85 -14.70 18.84 -6.58
N SER A 86 -13.90 19.11 -7.60
CA SER A 86 -13.28 18.06 -8.41
C SER A 86 -11.91 18.47 -8.90
N GLY A 87 -11.09 17.48 -9.23
CA GLY A 87 -9.79 17.71 -9.84
C GLY A 87 -8.90 16.47 -9.83
N LYS A 88 -7.59 16.69 -9.77
CA LYS A 88 -6.59 15.62 -9.69
C LYS A 88 -6.24 15.34 -8.24
N PHE A 89 -6.00 14.08 -7.91
CA PHE A 89 -5.35 13.73 -6.65
C PHE A 89 -3.97 13.15 -6.88
N TYR A 90 -3.07 13.41 -5.94
CA TYR A 90 -1.71 12.88 -5.93
C TYR A 90 -1.40 12.29 -4.57
N LEU A 91 -0.59 11.24 -4.58
CA LEU A 91 -0.02 10.64 -3.38
C LEU A 91 1.42 11.08 -3.28
N ASN A 92 1.79 11.72 -2.18
CA ASN A 92 3.16 12.15 -1.92
C ASN A 92 3.62 11.66 -0.54
N LYS A 93 4.89 11.27 -0.42
CA LYS A 93 5.51 10.99 0.87
C LYS A 93 6.33 12.20 1.28
N ASN A 94 6.02 12.77 2.45
CA ASN A 94 6.79 13.85 3.04
C ASN A 94 7.34 13.38 4.39
N GLU A 95 8.67 13.44 4.56
CA GLU A 95 9.33 12.98 5.78
C GLU A 95 8.93 13.77 7.03
N ASN A 96 8.39 14.98 6.85
CA ASN A 96 7.90 15.83 7.93
C ASN A 96 6.42 15.56 8.29
N ARG A 97 5.76 14.60 7.64
CA ARG A 97 4.35 14.27 7.86
C ARG A 97 4.19 12.84 8.36
N VAL A 98 3.03 12.57 8.95
CA VAL A 98 2.75 11.31 9.66
C VAL A 98 2.64 10.12 8.71
N GLY A 99 2.30 10.35 7.44
CA GLY A 99 2.09 9.30 6.46
C GLY A 99 2.14 9.78 5.02
N VAL A 100 1.50 9.01 4.13
CA VAL A 100 1.30 9.42 2.74
C VAL A 100 0.31 10.57 2.73
N THR A 101 0.68 11.68 2.10
CA THR A 101 -0.22 12.80 1.85
C THR A 101 -1.03 12.54 0.59
N LEU A 102 -2.36 12.59 0.73
CA LEU A 102 -3.31 12.71 -0.37
C LEU A 102 -3.54 14.20 -0.64
N SER A 103 -3.07 14.68 -1.79
CA SER A 103 -3.20 16.07 -2.23
C SER A 103 -4.32 16.20 -3.25
N PHE A 104 -5.30 17.05 -3.00
CA PHE A 104 -6.36 17.41 -3.95
C PHE A 104 -6.01 18.72 -4.63
N ILE A 105 -5.90 18.69 -5.96
CA ILE A 105 -5.63 19.84 -6.81
C ILE A 105 -6.89 20.10 -7.64
N PRO A 106 -7.67 21.15 -7.30
CA PRO A 106 -8.92 21.46 -8.01
C PRO A 106 -8.69 21.77 -9.50
N ASP A 107 -9.63 21.38 -10.36
CA ASP A 107 -9.60 21.75 -11.79
C ASP A 107 -9.87 23.24 -12.01
N LYS A 108 -10.51 23.91 -11.04
CA LYS A 108 -10.97 25.29 -11.20
C LYS A 108 -9.77 26.24 -11.27
N ILE A 109 -9.57 26.82 -12.45
CA ILE A 109 -8.64 27.94 -12.66
C ILE A 109 -9.26 29.15 -11.99
N ILE A 110 -8.62 29.68 -10.94
CA ILE A 110 -9.05 30.92 -10.29
C ILE A 110 -8.90 32.07 -11.28
N THR A 111 -10.02 32.72 -11.60
CA THR A 111 -10.06 33.97 -12.36
C THR A 111 -10.20 35.16 -11.41
N GLU A 112 -9.80 36.37 -11.83
CA GLU A 112 -9.85 37.57 -10.99
C GLU A 112 -11.26 37.92 -10.45
N ASN A 113 -12.31 37.35 -11.04
CA ASN A 113 -13.70 37.56 -10.63
C ASN A 113 -14.24 36.46 -9.70
N ASP A 114 -13.46 35.42 -9.40
CA ASP A 114 -13.89 34.36 -8.50
C ASP A 114 -13.89 34.85 -7.05
N THR A 115 -15.08 34.91 -6.45
CA THR A 115 -15.24 35.21 -5.02
C THR A 115 -15.00 34.00 -4.11
N ILE A 116 -14.89 32.80 -4.69
CA ILE A 116 -14.68 31.54 -3.99
C ILE A 116 -13.38 30.91 -4.50
N PHE A 117 -12.34 30.99 -3.67
CA PHE A 117 -11.09 30.29 -3.88
C PHE A 117 -11.24 28.86 -3.37
N GLN A 118 -11.03 27.88 -4.26
CA GLN A 118 -10.96 26.48 -3.85
C GLN A 118 -9.49 26.12 -3.64
N GLU A 119 -9.10 25.94 -2.37
CA GLU A 119 -7.71 25.62 -2.03
C GLU A 119 -7.35 24.18 -2.35
N CYS A 120 -6.05 23.97 -2.59
CA CYS A 120 -5.48 22.62 -2.60
C CYS A 120 -5.55 22.03 -1.21
N GLU A 121 -6.10 20.83 -1.07
CA GLU A 121 -6.22 20.16 0.23
C GLU A 121 -5.11 19.11 0.38
N ASN A 122 -4.44 19.08 1.53
CA ASN A 122 -3.34 18.16 1.80
C ASN A 122 -3.64 17.30 3.03
N LEU A 123 -4.09 16.07 2.80
CA LEU A 123 -4.63 15.16 3.81
C LEU A 123 -3.61 14.08 4.17
N ASP A 124 -3.26 13.92 5.44
CA ASP A 124 -2.35 12.85 5.86
C ASP A 124 -3.12 11.55 6.04
N VAL A 125 -2.83 10.55 5.21
CA VAL A 125 -3.41 9.22 5.34
C VAL A 125 -2.68 8.49 6.46
N ILE A 126 -3.41 8.19 7.54
CA ILE A 126 -2.91 7.37 8.65
C ILE A 126 -3.05 5.89 8.30
N GLU A 127 -4.23 5.51 7.82
CA GLU A 127 -4.55 4.12 7.51
C GLU A 127 -5.54 4.05 6.35
N ILE A 128 -5.36 3.05 5.49
CA ILE A 128 -6.35 2.67 4.48
C ILE A 128 -6.51 1.16 4.39
N ASN A 129 -7.76 0.70 4.43
CA ASN A 129 -8.14 -0.70 4.26
C ASN A 129 -9.43 -0.81 3.43
N ASP A 130 -9.91 -2.03 3.21
CA ASP A 130 -11.06 -2.29 2.34
C ASP A 130 -12.37 -1.63 2.78
N SER A 131 -12.45 -1.21 4.06
CA SER A 131 -13.66 -0.64 4.66
C SER A 131 -13.52 0.82 5.08
N SER A 132 -12.30 1.31 5.28
CA SER A 132 -12.08 2.65 5.83
C SER A 132 -10.82 3.34 5.34
N LEU A 133 -10.94 4.66 5.24
CA LEU A 133 -9.86 5.59 4.97
C LEU A 133 -9.78 6.55 6.16
N ILE A 134 -8.70 6.46 6.94
CA ILE A 134 -8.46 7.27 8.13
C ILE A 134 -7.46 8.37 7.75
N ILE A 135 -7.92 9.60 7.88
CA ILE A 135 -7.16 10.80 7.50
C ILE A 135 -6.96 11.68 8.72
N GLN A 136 -5.77 12.23 8.86
CA GLN A 136 -5.49 13.36 9.71
C GLN A 136 -5.47 14.64 8.87
N LYS A 137 -6.40 15.55 9.17
CA LYS A 137 -6.40 16.90 8.60
C LYS A 137 -5.50 17.78 9.47
N SER A 138 -4.33 18.12 8.94
CA SER A 138 -3.37 18.99 9.64
C SER A 138 -3.83 20.45 9.64
N ASN A 139 -3.47 21.19 10.69
CA ASN A 139 -3.53 22.66 10.76
C ASN A 139 -4.92 23.29 10.84
N GLN A 140 -5.89 22.67 11.52
CA GLN A 140 -7.03 23.46 11.97
C GLN A 140 -6.60 24.34 13.15
N PHE A 141 -7.05 25.59 13.15
CA PHE A 141 -6.89 26.47 14.30
C PHE A 141 -8.13 26.38 15.16
N SER A 142 -7.94 26.04 16.44
CA SER A 142 -8.99 26.12 17.45
C SER A 142 -8.57 27.09 18.54
N ARG A 143 -9.53 27.55 19.34
CA ARG A 143 -9.26 28.40 20.50
C ARG A 143 -9.21 27.54 21.75
N ASP A 144 -8.14 27.69 22.53
CA ASP A 144 -8.03 27.03 23.83
C ASP A 144 -8.93 27.70 24.88
N ALA A 145 -8.94 27.17 26.10
CA ALA A 145 -9.72 27.72 27.22
C ALA A 145 -9.31 29.17 27.61
N LYS A 146 -8.21 29.69 27.08
CA LYS A 146 -7.70 31.06 27.28
C LYS A 146 -7.85 31.92 26.02
N ASP A 147 -8.69 31.50 25.08
CA ASP A 147 -8.95 32.18 23.80
C ASP A 147 -7.74 32.25 22.86
N LYS A 148 -6.68 31.46 23.09
CA LYS A 148 -5.49 31.43 22.24
C LYS A 148 -5.68 30.48 21.07
N LEU A 149 -5.29 30.90 19.87
CA LEU A 149 -5.24 30.04 18.70
C LEU A 149 -4.16 28.96 18.87
N ILE A 150 -4.61 27.71 18.87
CA ILE A 150 -3.77 26.51 18.89
C ILE A 150 -4.01 25.69 17.63
N LYS A 151 -2.97 25.01 17.15
CA LYS A 151 -3.12 24.04 16.07
C LYS A 151 -3.69 22.75 16.63
N VAL A 152 -4.76 22.27 16.02
CA VAL A 152 -5.39 21.00 16.33
C VAL A 152 -5.38 20.14 15.07
N ASN A 153 -5.08 18.86 15.25
CA ASN A 153 -5.22 17.86 14.21
C ASN A 153 -6.58 17.22 14.38
N GLU A 154 -7.36 17.16 13.30
CA GLU A 154 -8.65 16.47 13.28
C GLU A 154 -8.47 15.10 12.61
N ILE A 155 -9.01 14.05 13.23
CA ILE A 155 -9.04 12.71 12.66
C ILE A 155 -10.39 12.49 11.99
N LEU A 156 -10.37 12.22 10.69
CA LEU A 156 -11.53 11.96 9.86
C LEU A 156 -11.55 10.49 9.48
N ILE A 157 -12.67 9.81 9.73
CA ILE A 157 -12.85 8.39 9.42
C ILE A 157 -13.88 8.26 8.31
N TYR A 158 -13.42 8.04 7.09
CA TYR A 158 -14.29 7.73 5.97
C TYR A 158 -14.56 6.23 5.92
N LYS A 159 -15.79 5.86 5.57
CA LYS A 159 -16.22 4.48 5.30
C LYS A 159 -16.37 4.28 3.80
N LYS A 160 -15.99 3.10 3.32
CA LYS A 160 -16.20 2.74 1.92
C LYS A 160 -17.69 2.54 1.64
N GLN A 161 -18.17 3.03 0.50
CA GLN A 161 -19.56 2.89 0.04
C GLN A 161 -19.68 1.86 -1.08
#